data_AF-A0A2K0UIC2-F1
#
_entry.id   AF-A0A2K0UIC2-F1
#
_cell.length_a   1.000
_cell.length_b   1.000
_cell.length_c   1.000
_cell.angle_alpha   90.00
_cell.angle_beta   90.00
_cell.angle_gamma   90.00
#
_symmetry.space_group_name_H-M   'P 1'
#
loop_
_entity.id
_entity.type
_entity.pdbx_description
1 polymer ?
#
loop_
_entity_poly.entity_id
_entity_poly.type
_entity_poly.pdbx_seq_one_letter_code
_entity_poly.pdbx_strand_id
1 'polypeptide(L)'
;MSINPAQDVAQARSDGKVHLLLAASGSVATIKIPNIIKGLSRHPNLSIRLVLTSSAAQFLQGQAEEQPSVADIRNYPNVGAIYTDESEWVHPWTRGAPILHIELRKCKSLANYFSPCE
;
A
#
# COMPACT_ATOMS: atom_id res chain seq x y z
N MET A 1 -17.72 2.26 -3.16
CA MET A 1 -16.53 1.38 -3.19
C MET A 1 -16.39 0.86 -4.61
N SER A 2 -15.42 1.39 -5.35
CA SER A 2 -15.06 0.88 -6.68
C SER A 2 -14.59 -0.57 -6.52
N ILE A 3 -15.30 -1.49 -7.17
CA ILE A 3 -15.11 -2.94 -7.03
C ILE A 3 -13.75 -3.39 -7.61
N ASN A 4 -13.08 -2.55 -8.40
CA ASN A 4 -11.79 -2.84 -9.00
C ASN A 4 -10.66 -1.98 -8.41
N PRO A 5 -9.61 -2.58 -7.80
CA PRO A 5 -8.50 -1.84 -7.19
C PRO A 5 -7.69 -1.03 -8.21
N ALA A 6 -7.62 -1.44 -9.48
CA ALA A 6 -6.94 -0.67 -10.51
C ALA A 6 -7.74 0.60 -10.90
N GLN A 7 -9.08 0.54 -10.88
CA GLN A 7 -9.92 1.72 -11.10
C GLN A 7 -9.82 2.71 -9.92
N ASP A 8 -9.70 2.22 -8.69
CA ASP A 8 -9.47 3.06 -7.52
C ASP A 8 -8.17 3.87 -7.64
N VAL A 9 -7.07 3.22 -8.04
CA VAL A 9 -5.79 3.90 -8.28
C VAL A 9 -5.92 4.94 -9.39
N ALA A 10 -6.61 4.61 -10.48
CA ALA A 10 -6.81 5.54 -11.59
C ALA A 10 -7.62 6.79 -11.18
N GLN A 11 -8.68 6.63 -10.39
CA GLN A 11 -9.49 7.75 -9.90
C GLN A 11 -8.71 8.66 -8.96
N ALA A 12 -7.94 8.07 -8.05
CA ALA A 12 -7.20 8.83 -7.07
C ALA A 12 -6.11 9.71 -7.67
N ARG A 13 -5.57 9.37 -8.85
CA ARG A 13 -4.60 10.25 -9.54
C ARG A 13 -5.11 11.65 -9.83
N SER A 14 -6.43 11.84 -9.84
CA SER A 14 -7.07 13.14 -10.15
C SER A 14 -7.53 13.89 -8.89
N ASP A 15 -7.20 13.41 -7.68
CA ASP A 15 -7.67 14.01 -6.42
C ASP A 15 -6.85 15.23 -5.94
N GLY A 16 -5.80 15.61 -6.67
CA GLY A 16 -4.93 16.75 -6.36
C GLY A 16 -3.93 16.51 -5.22
N LYS A 17 -3.88 15.29 -4.65
CA LYS A 17 -2.96 14.91 -3.58
C LYS A 17 -1.65 14.35 -4.13
N VAL A 18 -0.63 14.37 -3.29
CA VAL A 18 0.62 13.62 -3.54
C VAL A 18 0.38 12.16 -3.16
N HIS A 19 0.45 11.25 -4.12
CA HIS A 19 0.31 9.81 -3.88
C HIS A 19 1.68 9.17 -3.66
N LEU A 20 1.94 8.67 -2.46
CA LEU A 20 3.14 7.91 -2.12
C LEU A 20 2.82 6.42 -2.14
N LEU A 21 3.57 5.66 -2.93
CA LEU A 21 3.50 4.20 -2.95
C LEU A 21 4.59 3.62 -2.05
N LEU A 22 4.18 2.94 -0.98
CA LEU A 22 5.07 2.16 -0.11
C LEU A 22 4.89 0.67 -0.45
N ALA A 23 5.99 -0.06 -0.61
CA ALA A 23 5.96 -1.49 -0.85
C ALA A 23 6.81 -2.21 0.20
N ALA A 24 6.29 -3.28 0.77
CA ALA A 24 7.00 -4.12 1.73
C ALA A 24 6.91 -5.58 1.31
N SER A 25 8.05 -6.27 1.44
CA SER A 25 8.18 -7.71 1.23
C SER A 25 8.37 -8.44 2.56
N GLY A 26 8.67 -9.74 2.51
CA GLY A 26 8.93 -10.58 3.68
C GLY A 26 10.23 -10.23 4.41
N SER A 27 10.27 -9.03 5.00
CA SER A 27 11.39 -8.53 5.80
C SER A 27 10.91 -8.10 7.18
N VAL A 28 11.76 -8.30 8.19
CA VAL A 28 11.60 -7.70 9.52
C VAL A 28 11.51 -6.17 9.46
N ALA A 29 12.07 -5.54 8.42
CA ALA A 29 11.94 -4.09 8.20
C ALA A 29 10.48 -3.63 8.04
N THR A 30 9.56 -4.52 7.66
CA THR A 30 8.12 -4.25 7.53
C THR A 30 7.50 -3.76 8.85
N ILE A 31 8.05 -4.16 10.00
CA ILE A 31 7.63 -3.68 11.33
C ILE A 31 7.81 -2.16 11.48
N LYS A 32 8.66 -1.52 10.66
CA LYS A 32 8.88 -0.06 10.70
C LYS A 32 7.85 0.73 9.89
N ILE A 33 7.03 0.10 9.08
CA ILE A 33 6.03 0.78 8.23
C ILE A 33 5.04 1.64 9.04
N PRO A 34 4.47 1.15 10.15
CA PRO A 34 3.64 1.99 11.02
C PRO A 34 4.34 3.28 11.45
N ASN A 35 5.63 3.22 11.79
CA ASN A 35 6.40 4.39 12.19
C ASN A 35 6.66 5.35 11.02
N ILE A 36 6.91 4.83 9.82
CA ILE A 36 7.05 5.63 8.61
C ILE A 36 5.74 6.37 8.31
N ILE A 37 4.61 5.68 8.35
CA ILE A 37 3.28 6.27 8.11
C ILE A 37 2.98 7.35 9.15
N LYS A 38 3.20 7.07 10.45
CA LYS A 38 3.06 8.05 11.53
C LYS A 38 3.95 9.29 11.30
N GLY A 39 5.21 9.11 10.90
CA GLY A 39 6.12 10.21 10.60
C GLY A 39 5.72 11.06 9.37
N LEU A 40 4.95 10.49 8.45
CA LEU A 40 4.42 11.15 7.26
C LEU A 40 3.02 11.76 7.48
N SER A 41 2.36 11.46 8.60
CA SER A 41 1.02 11.99 8.95
C SER A 41 0.94 13.52 8.99
N ARG A 42 2.08 14.19 9.27
CA ARG A 42 2.20 15.66 9.27
C ARG A 42 1.96 16.33 7.91
N HIS A 43 1.92 15.58 6.82
CA HIS A 43 1.67 16.11 5.48
C HIS A 43 0.19 15.92 5.10
N PRO A 44 -0.67 16.95 5.19
CA PRO A 44 -2.12 16.79 4.98
C PRO A 44 -2.51 16.54 3.53
N ASN A 45 -1.64 16.88 2.57
CA ASN A 45 -1.87 16.64 1.13
C ASN A 45 -1.19 15.35 0.62
N LEU A 46 -0.90 14.41 1.53
CA LEU A 46 -0.27 13.13 1.21
C LEU A 46 -1.30 12.00 1.30
N SER A 47 -1.31 11.13 0.29
CA SER A 47 -2.08 9.90 0.25
C SER A 47 -1.11 8.74 0.09
N ILE A 48 -1.08 7.84 1.06
CA ILE A 48 -0.18 6.69 1.11
C ILE A 48 -0.96 5.46 0.63
N ARG A 49 -0.40 4.80 -0.37
CA ARG A 49 -0.86 3.50 -0.87
C ARG A 49 0.19 2.47 -0.49
N LEU A 50 -0.23 1.45 0.25
CA LEU A 50 0.66 0.41 0.73
C LEU A 50 0.48 -0.85 -0.10
N VAL A 51 1.57 -1.49 -0.51
CA VAL A 51 1.59 -2.80 -1.16
C VAL A 51 2.34 -3.75 -0.26
N LEU A 52 1.70 -4.84 0.14
CA LEU A 52 2.30 -5.85 1.03
C LEU A 52 2.29 -7.20 0.32
N THR A 53 3.40 -7.92 0.39
CA THR A 53 3.36 -9.35 0.05
C THR A 53 2.68 -10.16 1.16
N SER A 54 2.21 -11.37 0.84
CA SER A 54 1.60 -12.25 1.85
C SER A 54 2.55 -12.52 3.04
N SER A 55 3.87 -12.62 2.79
CA SER A 55 4.90 -12.73 3.83
C SER A 55 5.08 -11.45 4.63
N ALA A 56 5.01 -10.27 3.99
CA ALA A 56 5.09 -8.98 4.70
C ALA A 56 3.91 -8.81 5.67
N ALA A 57 2.71 -9.22 5.26
CA ALA A 57 1.52 -9.16 6.08
C ALA A 57 1.62 -10.03 7.34
N GLN A 58 2.44 -11.08 7.35
CA GLN A 58 2.69 -11.89 8.56
C GLN A 58 3.38 -11.09 9.68
N PHE A 59 4.20 -10.09 9.34
CA PHE A 59 4.84 -9.21 10.32
C PHE A 59 3.91 -8.11 10.88
N LEU A 60 2.69 -7.98 10.35
CA LEU A 60 1.71 -6.95 10.71
C LEU A 60 0.38 -7.61 11.15
N GLN A 61 0.47 -8.55 12.10
CA GLN A 61 -0.66 -9.34 12.60
C GLN A 61 -1.21 -8.89 13.97
N GLY A 62 -0.77 -7.76 14.51
CA GLY A 62 -1.26 -7.29 15.82
C GLY A 62 -0.59 -7.96 17.02
N GLN A 63 0.61 -8.53 16.85
CA GLN A 63 1.31 -9.29 17.91
C GLN A 63 1.89 -8.39 19.02
N ALA A 64 2.11 -7.11 18.72
CA ALA A 64 2.64 -6.11 19.64
C ALA A 64 2.17 -4.70 19.24
N GLU A 65 2.33 -3.72 20.13
CA GLU A 65 2.01 -2.31 19.83
C GLU A 65 2.84 -1.77 18.65
N GLU A 66 4.08 -2.24 18.50
CA GLU A 66 4.94 -1.92 17.35
C GLU A 66 4.58 -2.69 16.08
N GLN A 67 3.75 -3.73 16.19
CA GLN A 67 3.28 -4.58 15.08
C GLN A 67 1.75 -4.57 14.98
N PRO A 68 1.14 -3.40 14.70
CA PRO A 68 -0.31 -3.29 14.54
C PRO A 68 -0.80 -4.17 13.39
N SER A 69 -2.08 -4.53 13.42
CA SER A 69 -2.67 -5.32 12.34
C SER A 69 -2.75 -4.50 11.05
N VAL A 70 -2.77 -5.17 9.89
CA VAL A 70 -3.04 -4.50 8.61
C VAL A 70 -4.37 -3.72 8.65
N ALA A 71 -5.36 -4.20 9.41
CA ALA A 71 -6.63 -3.49 9.60
C ALA A 71 -6.46 -2.18 10.37
N ASP A 72 -5.61 -2.15 11.40
CA ASP A 72 -5.30 -0.93 12.16
C ASP A 72 -4.57 0.09 11.30
N ILE A 73 -3.63 -0.38 10.47
CA ILE A 73 -2.88 0.49 9.54
C ILE A 73 -3.81 1.15 8.52
N ARG A 74 -4.90 0.48 8.10
CA ARG A 74 -5.91 1.11 7.22
C ARG A 74 -6.57 2.33 7.86
N ASN A 75 -6.63 2.38 9.18
CA ASN A 75 -7.23 3.50 9.92
C ASN A 75 -6.24 4.64 10.19
N TYR A 76 -4.97 4.50 9.79
CA TYR A 76 -3.98 5.54 10.02
C TYR A 76 -4.23 6.76 9.12
N PRO A 77 -3.87 7.97 9.58
CA PRO A 77 -3.99 9.17 8.77
C PRO A 77 -3.16 9.03 7.50
N ASN A 78 -3.68 9.58 6.41
CA ASN A 78 -3.09 9.55 5.07
C ASN A 78 -3.03 8.17 4.41
N VAL A 79 -3.42 7.07 5.05
CA VAL A 79 -3.51 5.76 4.38
C VAL A 79 -4.77 5.71 3.53
N GLY A 80 -4.59 5.71 2.20
CA GLY A 80 -5.71 5.67 1.25
C GLY A 80 -6.14 4.24 0.93
N ALA A 81 -5.17 3.34 0.70
CA ALA A 81 -5.44 1.95 0.34
C ALA A 81 -4.27 1.04 0.72
N ILE A 82 -4.58 -0.23 1.00
CA ILE A 82 -3.60 -1.30 1.18
C ILE A 82 -3.94 -2.43 0.20
N TYR A 83 -2.96 -2.77 -0.63
CA TYR A 83 -3.02 -3.83 -1.63
C TYR A 83 -2.14 -5.00 -1.22
N THR A 84 -2.59 -6.19 -1.57
CA THR A 84 -1.83 -7.44 -1.44
C THR A 84 -1.70 -8.13 -2.79
N ASP A 85 -0.86 -9.15 -2.91
CA ASP A 85 -0.76 -9.95 -4.13
C ASP A 85 -2.14 -10.48 -4.58
N GLU A 86 -2.98 -10.90 -3.63
CA GLU A 86 -4.34 -11.38 -3.92
C GLU A 86 -5.25 -10.28 -4.47
N SER A 87 -4.96 -9.01 -4.17
CA SER A 87 -5.71 -7.85 -4.67
C SER A 87 -5.57 -7.68 -6.19
N GLU A 88 -4.49 -8.19 -6.79
CA GLU A 88 -4.28 -8.16 -8.24
C GLU A 88 -5.19 -9.16 -8.98
N TRP A 89 -5.57 -10.26 -8.31
CA TRP A 89 -6.29 -11.38 -8.89
C TRP A 89 -7.79 -11.42 -8.57
N VAL A 90 -8.32 -10.40 -7.89
CA VAL A 90 -9.75 -10.30 -7.54
C VAL A 90 -10.65 -10.39 -8.77
N HIS A 91 -10.17 -9.95 -9.93
CA HIS A 91 -10.87 -10.09 -11.21
C HIS A 91 -10.01 -10.87 -12.19
N PRO A 92 -10.56 -11.91 -12.86
CA PRO A 92 -9.83 -12.62 -13.90
C PRO A 92 -9.42 -11.64 -15.00
N TRP A 93 -8.15 -11.72 -15.41
CA TRP A 93 -7.60 -10.83 -16.43
C TRP A 93 -8.45 -10.88 -17.69
N THR A 94 -8.89 -9.70 -18.14
CA THR A 94 -9.62 -9.53 -19.40
C THR A 94 -8.88 -8.52 -20.26
N ARG A 95 -8.79 -8.78 -21.57
CA ARG A 95 -8.08 -7.89 -22.50
C ARG A 95 -8.70 -6.49 -22.47
N GLY A 96 -7.89 -5.48 -22.14
CA GLY A 96 -8.32 -4.07 -22.02
C GLY A 96 -8.73 -3.64 -20.61
N ALA A 97 -8.80 -4.55 -19.64
CA ALA A 97 -9.02 -4.18 -18.25
C ALA A 97 -7.76 -3.51 -17.65
N PRO A 98 -7.94 -2.51 -16.75
CA PRO A 98 -6.81 -1.89 -16.06
C PRO A 98 -6.14 -2.91 -15.13
N ILE A 99 -4.81 -2.99 -15.20
CA ILE A 99 -3.98 -3.90 -14.40
C ILE A 99 -3.44 -3.14 -13.20
N LEU A 100 -3.60 -3.70 -11.99
CA LEU A 100 -3.31 -3.00 -10.73
C LEU A 100 -1.85 -2.50 -10.66
N HIS A 101 -0.86 -3.37 -10.90
CA HIS A 101 0.54 -2.94 -10.84
C HIS A 101 0.89 -1.87 -11.89
N ILE A 102 0.21 -1.88 -13.05
CA ILE A 102 0.42 -0.88 -14.11
C ILE A 102 -0.13 0.47 -13.66
N GLU A 103 -1.31 0.50 -13.05
CA GLU A 103 -1.90 1.74 -12.54
C GLU A 103 -1.09 2.28 -11.34
N LEU A 104 -0.60 1.42 -10.46
CA LEU A 104 0.29 1.82 -9.35
C LEU A 104 1.59 2.46 -9.84
N ARG A 105 2.18 1.95 -10.93
CA ARG A 105 3.39 2.54 -11.54
C ARG A 105 3.15 3.94 -12.11
N LYS A 106 1.91 4.27 -12.49
CA LYS A 106 1.57 5.61 -13.03
C LYS A 106 1.39 6.66 -11.93
N CYS A 107 1.31 6.25 -10.66
CA CYS A 107 1.38 7.16 -9.51
C CYS A 107 2.84 7.54 -9.20
N LYS A 108 3.04 8.73 -8.59
CA LYS A 108 4.37 9.28 -8.29
C LYS A 108 5.03 8.50 -7.15
N SER A 109 5.61 7.34 -7.47
CA SER A 109 6.19 6.44 -6.49
C SER A 109 7.55 6.92 -5.98
N LEU A 110 7.69 6.99 -4.66
CA LEU A 110 8.99 6.94 -4.00
C LEU A 110 9.08 5.51 -3.44
N ALA A 111 9.49 4.59 -4.31
CA ALA A 111 9.57 3.17 -3.97
C ALA A 111 10.77 2.93 -3.04
N ASN A 112 10.54 2.98 -1.73
CA ASN A 112 11.51 2.49 -0.76
C ASN A 112 11.36 0.96 -0.69
N TYR A 113 12.24 0.27 -1.43
CA TYR A 113 12.32 -1.18 -1.42
C TYR A 113 13.05 -1.63 -0.15
N PHE A 114 12.29 -2.01 0.88
CA PHE A 114 12.85 -2.57 2.11
C PHE A 114 13.05 -4.09 1.95
N SER A 115 14.12 -4.48 1.27
CA SER A 115 14.61 -5.86 1.25
C SER A 115 15.99 -5.91 1.91
N PRO A 116 16.19 -6.64 3.02
CA PRO A 116 17.53 -7.01 3.44
C PRO A 116 18.11 -7.93 2.38
N CYS A 117 19.34 -7.68 1.96
CA CYS A 117 20.15 -8.74 1.36
C CYS A 117 20.40 -9.76 2.47
N GLU A 118 19.96 -11.00 2.27
CA GLU A 118 20.50 -12.15 3.01
C GLU A 118 21.98 -12.34 2.67
#